data_AF-A0A7K2YWI4-F1
#
_entry.id   AF-A0A7K2YWI4-F1
#
_cell.length_a   1.000
_cell.length_b   1.000
_cell.length_c   1.000
_cell.angle_alpha   90.00
_cell.angle_beta   90.00
_cell.angle_gamma   90.00
#
_symmetry.space_group_name_H-M   'P 1'
#
loop_
_entity.id
_entity.type
_entity.pdbx_description
1 polymer ?
#
loop_
_entity_poly.entity_id
_entity_poly.type
_entity_poly.pdbx_seq_one_letter_code
_entity_poly.pdbx_strand_id
1 'polypeptide(L)'
;MTEPTQVFEPAEPPDGTPPDLHVLDADLGPVLTGAFPLGGCSRVWFVTGGMVDVFATTEEEGGRWQFLCRVASGTVLSGAPEGSTAMLGKPLPGGTVRDAPLSVVLAAAAADPDFAACFSAGLDRGLGALADAVRMGLPPRTFTPLEAGEGAELPAGGSARSVEGTVWVRVLSGSVVTGGPNDEQAEHGAAPATGIGGRLAIGEADWLYAADGALVHVVRTRDVLAEAGFARDLARHQHTLVQRVDERLSGRRRNACRELDARRVVDADALARSSRALSAVLDPFRSTHRPG
;
A
#
# COMPACT_ATOMS: atom_id res chain seq x y z
N MET A 1 9.03 -19.97 22.54
CA MET A 1 7.96 -19.47 21.67
C MET A 1 8.60 -19.11 20.36
N THR A 2 8.52 -20.00 19.38
CA THR A 2 8.96 -19.76 18.00
C THR A 2 7.89 -18.91 17.34
N GLU A 3 8.26 -17.72 16.85
CA GLU A 3 7.34 -16.90 16.05
C GLU A 3 6.87 -17.72 14.85
N PRO A 4 5.55 -17.75 14.55
CA PRO A 4 5.06 -18.41 13.36
C PRO A 4 5.66 -17.68 12.15
N THR A 5 6.61 -18.33 11.48
CA THR A 5 7.04 -17.92 10.15
C THR A 5 5.82 -18.12 9.25
N GLN A 6 5.06 -17.05 9.05
CA GLN A 6 3.91 -17.06 8.16
C GLN A 6 4.47 -17.26 6.75
N VAL A 7 4.51 -18.52 6.32
CA VAL A 7 4.87 -18.89 4.95
C VAL A 7 3.76 -18.30 4.08
N PHE A 8 4.04 -17.14 3.51
CA PHE A 8 3.21 -16.52 2.50
C PHE A 8 3.32 -17.41 1.25
N GLU A 9 2.47 -18.43 1.15
CA GLU A 9 2.27 -19.15 -0.10
C GLU A 9 1.61 -18.13 -1.05
N PRO A 10 2.32 -17.63 -2.07
CA PRO A 10 1.75 -16.62 -2.95
C PRO A 10 0.57 -17.25 -3.67
N ALA A 11 -0.61 -16.65 -3.54
CA ALA A 11 -1.78 -17.06 -4.29
C ALA A 11 -1.40 -17.14 -5.78
N GLU A 12 -1.65 -18.31 -6.39
CA GLU A 12 -1.40 -18.53 -7.81
C GLU A 12 -2.22 -17.47 -8.59
N PRO A 13 -1.56 -16.55 -9.30
CA PRO A 13 -2.26 -15.42 -9.90
C PRO A 13 -3.19 -15.94 -11.00
N PRO A 14 -4.40 -15.37 -11.14
CA PRO A 14 -5.27 -15.71 -12.26
C PRO A 14 -4.53 -15.49 -13.57
N ASP A 15 -4.70 -16.43 -14.50
CA ASP A 15 -4.04 -16.48 -15.81
C ASP A 15 -4.54 -15.32 -16.70
N GLY A 16 -4.10 -14.11 -16.37
CA GLY A 16 -4.49 -12.89 -17.04
C GLY A 16 -3.63 -12.67 -18.26
N THR A 17 -4.22 -12.76 -19.45
CA THR A 17 -3.56 -12.42 -20.71
C THR A 17 -2.89 -11.04 -20.57
N PRO A 18 -1.56 -10.94 -20.76
CA PRO A 18 -0.88 -9.66 -20.69
C PRO A 18 -1.37 -8.75 -21.84
N PRO A 19 -1.40 -7.42 -21.62
CA PRO A 19 -1.77 -6.48 -22.69
C PRO A 19 -0.83 -6.65 -23.88
N ASP A 20 -1.38 -6.62 -25.10
CA ASP A 20 -0.57 -6.57 -26.31
C ASP A 20 0.18 -5.24 -26.37
N LEU A 21 1.46 -5.26 -26.03
CA LEU A 21 2.27 -4.06 -25.99
C LEU A 21 2.73 -3.63 -27.39
N HIS A 22 2.49 -4.40 -28.45
CA HIS A 22 2.87 -3.98 -29.81
C HIS A 22 2.17 -2.69 -30.23
N VAL A 23 1.01 -2.36 -29.67
CA VAL A 23 0.31 -1.09 -29.91
C VAL A 23 1.07 0.14 -29.40
N LEU A 24 2.04 -0.06 -28.49
CA LEU A 24 2.88 1.00 -27.92
C LEU A 24 4.25 1.12 -28.60
N ASP A 25 4.62 0.14 -29.44
CA ASP A 25 5.85 0.01 -30.22
C ASP A 25 7.04 0.91 -29.79
N ALA A 26 7.20 2.07 -30.43
CA ALA A 26 8.34 2.98 -30.27
C ALA A 26 8.38 3.72 -28.91
N ASP A 27 7.26 3.78 -28.19
CA ASP A 27 7.14 4.47 -26.91
C ASP A 27 7.42 3.57 -25.71
N LEU A 28 7.62 2.27 -25.93
CA LEU A 28 8.03 1.33 -24.90
C LEU A 28 9.51 1.50 -24.56
N GLY A 29 9.79 1.66 -23.28
CA GLY A 29 11.13 1.55 -22.73
C GLY A 29 11.79 0.18 -22.97
N PRO A 30 13.11 0.11 -22.75
CA PRO A 30 13.84 -1.15 -22.86
C PRO A 30 13.35 -2.15 -21.81
N VAL A 31 13.64 -3.43 -22.03
CA VAL A 31 13.37 -4.45 -21.02
C VAL A 31 14.26 -4.21 -19.80
N LEU A 32 13.62 -4.06 -18.64
CA LEU A 32 14.27 -3.89 -17.35
C LEU A 32 14.45 -5.26 -16.70
N THR A 33 15.72 -5.62 -16.41
CA THR A 33 16.10 -6.91 -15.79
C THR A 33 16.68 -6.74 -14.38
N GLY A 34 17.07 -5.53 -14.01
CA GLY A 34 17.56 -5.16 -12.69
C GLY A 34 16.50 -4.44 -11.86
N ALA A 35 16.87 -4.03 -10.64
CA ALA A 35 16.00 -3.17 -9.85
C ALA A 35 15.84 -1.79 -10.53
N PHE A 36 14.63 -1.25 -10.50
CA PHE A 36 14.28 0.00 -11.14
C PHE A 36 13.38 0.86 -10.24
N PRO A 37 13.48 2.19 -10.30
CA PRO A 37 12.58 3.08 -9.58
C PRO A 37 11.19 3.07 -10.24
N LEU A 38 10.15 2.98 -9.41
CA LEU A 38 8.77 3.24 -9.79
C LEU A 38 8.47 4.74 -9.64
N GLY A 39 9.28 5.60 -10.27
CA GLY A 39 9.24 7.05 -10.06
C GLY A 39 8.45 7.81 -11.11
N GLY A 40 7.64 8.77 -10.68
CA GLY A 40 6.92 9.71 -11.52
C GLY A 40 5.50 9.27 -11.87
N CYS A 41 4.50 10.04 -11.44
CA CYS A 41 3.07 9.75 -11.66
C CYS A 41 2.62 9.73 -13.12
N SER A 42 3.51 10.09 -14.07
CA SER A 42 3.26 10.10 -15.50
C SER A 42 3.78 8.86 -16.22
N ARG A 43 4.25 7.84 -15.50
CA ARG A 43 4.73 6.57 -16.06
C ARG A 43 3.97 5.37 -15.50
N VAL A 44 3.94 4.32 -16.30
CA VAL A 44 3.44 3.00 -15.91
C VAL A 44 4.42 1.92 -16.34
N TRP A 45 4.47 0.83 -15.58
CA TRP A 45 5.33 -0.33 -15.80
C TRP A 45 4.46 -1.57 -16.02
N PHE A 46 4.70 -2.26 -17.11
CA PHE A 46 4.05 -3.51 -17.49
C PHE A 46 4.94 -4.68 -17.08
N VAL A 47 4.43 -5.58 -16.25
CA VAL A 47 5.08 -6.86 -16.01
C VAL A 47 4.74 -7.76 -17.20
N THR A 48 5.71 -7.97 -18.10
CA THR A 48 5.49 -8.69 -19.36
C THR A 48 5.79 -10.18 -19.25
N GLY A 49 6.47 -10.60 -18.20
CA GLY A 49 6.86 -11.98 -17.96
C GLY A 49 7.33 -12.20 -16.53
N GLY A 50 7.19 -13.43 -16.04
CA GLY A 50 7.61 -13.84 -14.71
C GLY A 50 6.94 -13.05 -13.58
N MET A 51 7.74 -12.70 -12.57
CA MET A 51 7.29 -12.00 -11.35
C MET A 51 8.22 -10.84 -11.00
N VAL A 52 7.68 -9.85 -10.32
CA VAL A 52 8.38 -8.65 -9.84
C VAL A 52 8.05 -8.45 -8.37
N ASP A 53 9.08 -8.29 -7.56
CA ASP A 53 8.93 -7.85 -6.17
C ASP A 53 8.92 -6.31 -6.13
N VAL A 54 7.96 -5.75 -5.42
CA VAL A 54 7.84 -4.31 -5.19
C VAL A 54 8.29 -4.00 -3.77
N PHE A 55 9.13 -2.98 -3.63
CA PHE A 55 9.68 -2.53 -2.37
C PHE A 55 9.40 -1.04 -2.15
N ALA A 56 9.38 -0.65 -0.89
CA ALA A 56 9.50 0.74 -0.47
C ALA A 56 10.87 0.96 0.20
N THR A 57 11.38 2.17 0.12
CA THR A 57 12.57 2.60 0.85
C THR A 57 12.41 4.04 1.27
N THR A 58 12.99 4.41 2.41
CA THR A 58 13.09 5.81 2.86
C THR A 58 14.55 6.16 3.09
N GLU A 59 14.89 7.45 2.97
CA GLU A 59 16.24 7.93 3.33
C GLU A 59 16.55 7.68 4.82
N GLU A 60 15.53 7.81 5.67
CA GLU A 60 15.64 7.62 7.12
C GLU A 60 16.02 6.18 7.51
N GLU A 61 15.64 5.18 6.71
CA GLU A 61 16.03 3.78 6.91
C GLU A 61 17.40 3.45 6.28
N GLY A 62 18.17 4.45 5.85
CA GLY A 62 19.48 4.26 5.22
C GLY A 62 19.38 3.51 3.90
N GLY A 63 18.23 3.60 3.21
CA GLY A 63 18.01 2.90 1.94
C GLY A 63 17.62 1.43 2.07
N ARG A 64 17.21 0.96 3.27
CA ARG A 64 16.75 -0.42 3.45
C ARG A 64 15.46 -0.67 2.68
N TRP A 65 15.44 -1.75 1.89
CA TRP A 65 14.25 -2.15 1.14
C TRP A 65 13.26 -2.90 2.02
N GLN A 66 12.02 -2.43 1.98
CA GLN A 66 10.88 -3.01 2.68
C GLN A 66 9.96 -3.63 1.63
N PHE A 67 9.82 -4.95 1.65
CA PHE A 67 8.94 -5.65 0.73
C PHE A 67 7.48 -5.20 0.93
N LEU A 68 6.81 -4.84 -0.18
CA LEU A 68 5.40 -4.49 -0.23
C LEU A 68 4.59 -5.67 -0.74
N CYS A 69 4.80 -6.04 -1.99
CA CYS A 69 4.05 -7.09 -2.67
C CYS A 69 4.87 -7.74 -3.79
N ARG A 70 4.36 -8.86 -4.28
CA ARG A 70 4.85 -9.54 -5.48
C ARG A 70 3.75 -9.54 -6.51
N VAL A 71 4.08 -9.18 -7.74
CA VAL A 71 3.13 -9.13 -8.86
C VAL A 71 3.65 -9.99 -10.02
N ALA A 72 2.72 -10.56 -10.77
CA ALA A 72 3.00 -11.45 -11.89
C ALA A 72 2.76 -10.76 -13.25
N SER A 73 3.00 -11.51 -14.33
CA SER A 73 2.73 -11.06 -15.69
C SER A 73 1.30 -10.53 -15.89
N GLY A 74 1.17 -9.52 -16.73
CA GLY A 74 -0.07 -8.81 -17.01
C GLY A 74 -0.44 -7.74 -15.97
N THR A 75 0.27 -7.64 -14.84
CA THR A 75 0.07 -6.54 -13.89
C THR A 75 0.69 -5.24 -14.42
N VAL A 76 0.00 -4.13 -14.19
CA VAL A 76 0.47 -2.78 -14.47
C VAL A 76 0.71 -2.06 -13.15
N LEU A 77 1.94 -1.57 -12.95
CA LEU A 77 2.29 -0.72 -11.82
C LEU A 77 2.31 0.74 -12.27
N SER A 78 1.77 1.62 -11.43
CA SER A 78 1.81 3.07 -11.62
C SER A 78 2.96 3.69 -10.83
N GLY A 79 3.47 4.81 -11.33
CA GLY A 79 4.60 5.48 -10.69
C GLY A 79 4.20 6.22 -9.41
N ALA A 80 5.06 6.12 -8.42
CA ALA A 80 4.98 6.87 -7.18
C ALA A 80 5.36 8.35 -7.42
N PRO A 81 4.70 9.30 -6.74
CA PRO A 81 5.18 10.69 -6.69
C PRO A 81 6.56 10.78 -6.03
N GLU A 82 7.27 11.86 -6.34
CA GLU A 82 8.49 12.21 -5.62
C GLU A 82 8.16 12.55 -4.15
N GLY A 83 9.02 12.13 -3.22
CA GLY A 83 8.82 12.31 -1.78
C GLY A 83 9.88 11.59 -0.94
N SER A 84 9.64 11.51 0.38
CA SER A 84 10.53 10.84 1.35
C SER A 84 10.59 9.32 1.20
N THR A 85 9.52 8.74 0.67
CA THR A 85 9.39 7.31 0.40
C THR A 85 9.48 7.07 -1.10
N ALA A 86 10.48 6.29 -1.53
CA ALA A 86 10.63 5.83 -2.90
C ALA A 86 10.12 4.39 -3.05
N MET A 87 9.53 4.08 -4.21
CA MET A 87 9.13 2.73 -4.58
C MET A 87 10.07 2.15 -5.63
N LEU A 88 10.37 0.86 -5.51
CA LEU A 88 11.30 0.12 -6.37
C LEU A 88 10.65 -1.16 -6.84
N GLY A 89 10.82 -1.50 -8.12
CA GLY A 89 10.53 -2.82 -8.65
C GLY A 89 11.82 -3.61 -8.82
N LYS A 90 11.81 -4.91 -8.50
CA LYS A 90 12.91 -5.84 -8.80
C LYS A 90 12.35 -7.09 -9.48
N PRO A 91 12.62 -7.28 -10.79
CA PRO A 91 12.28 -8.52 -11.47
C PRO A 91 12.98 -9.72 -10.81
N LEU A 92 12.25 -10.81 -10.64
CA LEU A 92 12.82 -12.10 -10.24
C LEU A 92 13.48 -12.80 -11.44
N PRO A 93 14.22 -13.91 -11.26
CA PRO A 93 14.71 -14.68 -12.40
C PRO A 93 13.57 -15.05 -13.37
N GLY A 94 13.70 -14.67 -14.63
CA GLY A 94 12.66 -14.81 -15.66
C GLY A 94 11.60 -13.69 -15.67
N GLY A 95 11.67 -12.75 -14.73
CA GLY A 95 10.86 -11.54 -14.69
C GLY A 95 11.31 -10.51 -15.71
N THR A 96 10.35 -9.94 -16.45
CA THR A 96 10.60 -8.87 -17.41
C THR A 96 9.61 -7.74 -17.21
N VAL A 97 10.12 -6.51 -17.25
CA VAL A 97 9.32 -5.29 -17.14
C VAL A 97 9.64 -4.35 -18.27
N ARG A 98 8.64 -3.65 -18.78
CA ARG A 98 8.80 -2.51 -19.69
C ARG A 98 7.97 -1.35 -19.17
N ASP A 99 8.37 -0.13 -19.48
CA ASP A 99 7.66 1.06 -19.04
C ASP A 99 7.25 1.95 -20.21
N ALA A 100 6.24 2.77 -20.01
CA ALA A 100 5.78 3.74 -21.01
C ALA A 100 5.21 5.00 -20.33
N PRO A 101 5.21 6.16 -21.01
CA PRO A 101 4.47 7.32 -20.54
C PRO A 101 2.96 7.03 -20.47
N LEU A 102 2.32 7.37 -19.35
CA LEU A 102 0.89 7.16 -19.13
C LEU A 102 0.05 7.83 -20.23
N SER A 103 0.45 9.01 -20.72
CA SER A 103 -0.26 9.70 -21.80
C SER A 103 -0.33 8.90 -23.10
N VAL A 104 0.75 8.19 -23.45
CA VAL A 104 0.77 7.32 -24.64
C VAL A 104 -0.14 6.12 -24.43
N VAL A 105 -0.07 5.51 -23.25
CA VAL A 105 -0.90 4.35 -22.89
C VAL A 105 -2.39 4.70 -22.92
N LEU A 106 -2.77 5.87 -22.41
CA LEU A 106 -4.15 6.36 -22.48
C LEU A 106 -4.60 6.63 -23.91
N ALA A 107 -3.73 7.16 -24.77
CA ALA A 107 -4.03 7.35 -26.19
C ALA A 107 -4.24 6.01 -26.91
N ALA A 108 -3.39 5.01 -26.64
CA ALA A 108 -3.55 3.66 -27.17
C ALA A 108 -4.86 2.99 -26.67
N ALA A 109 -5.17 3.12 -25.37
CA ALA A 109 -6.43 2.62 -24.81
C ALA A 109 -7.67 3.31 -25.41
N ALA A 110 -7.59 4.58 -25.78
CA ALA A 110 -8.67 5.26 -26.47
C ALA A 110 -8.86 4.76 -27.92
N ALA A 111 -7.78 4.29 -28.57
CA ALA A 111 -7.80 3.80 -29.95
C ALA A 111 -8.16 2.31 -30.05
N ASP A 112 -7.83 1.50 -29.04
CA ASP A 112 -7.99 0.05 -29.02
C ASP A 112 -8.75 -0.43 -27.76
N PRO A 113 -10.02 -0.84 -27.89
CA PRO A 113 -10.83 -1.33 -26.78
C PRO A 113 -10.31 -2.61 -26.11
N ASP A 114 -9.62 -3.48 -26.83
CA ASP A 114 -9.08 -4.73 -26.29
C ASP A 114 -7.83 -4.45 -25.47
N PHE A 115 -6.96 -3.55 -25.96
CA PHE A 115 -5.86 -3.01 -25.17
C PHE A 115 -6.36 -2.31 -23.91
N ALA A 116 -7.42 -1.48 -24.01
CA ALA A 116 -8.02 -0.80 -22.85
C ALA A 116 -8.53 -1.78 -21.79
N ALA A 117 -9.15 -2.89 -22.21
CA ALA A 117 -9.61 -3.94 -21.32
C ALA A 117 -8.43 -4.63 -20.60
N CYS A 118 -7.37 -4.97 -21.33
CA CYS A 118 -6.18 -5.59 -20.73
C CYS A 118 -5.42 -4.63 -19.80
N PHE A 119 -5.28 -3.36 -20.20
CA PHE A 119 -4.63 -2.32 -19.39
C PHE A 119 -5.38 -2.04 -18.10
N SER A 120 -6.71 -1.86 -18.16
CA SER A 120 -7.53 -1.64 -16.95
C SER A 120 -7.44 -2.83 -15.99
N ALA A 121 -7.59 -4.06 -16.49
CA ALA A 121 -7.46 -5.26 -15.66
C ALA A 121 -6.04 -5.42 -15.06
N GLY A 122 -5.00 -5.04 -15.80
CA GLY A 122 -3.63 -5.04 -15.29
C GLY A 122 -3.40 -3.97 -14.22
N LEU A 123 -3.98 -2.79 -14.41
CA LEU A 123 -3.90 -1.68 -13.45
C LEU A 123 -4.67 -2.02 -12.16
N ASP A 124 -5.85 -2.62 -12.27
CA ASP A 124 -6.64 -3.06 -11.12
C ASP A 124 -5.86 -4.04 -10.23
N ARG A 125 -5.16 -4.99 -10.85
CA ARG A 125 -4.26 -5.92 -10.16
C ARG A 125 -3.10 -5.20 -9.46
N GLY A 126 -2.50 -4.21 -10.11
CA GLY A 126 -1.40 -3.43 -9.53
C GLY A 126 -1.86 -2.58 -8.34
N LEU A 127 -2.96 -1.86 -8.50
CA LEU A 127 -3.58 -1.07 -7.44
C LEU A 127 -4.00 -1.95 -6.26
N GLY A 128 -4.66 -3.08 -6.53
CA GLY A 128 -5.08 -4.03 -5.50
C GLY A 128 -3.89 -4.60 -4.71
N ALA A 129 -2.84 -5.06 -5.40
CA ALA A 129 -1.66 -5.62 -4.74
C ALA A 129 -0.94 -4.59 -3.86
N LEU A 130 -0.87 -3.33 -4.29
CA LEU A 130 -0.28 -2.25 -3.50
C LEU A 130 -1.17 -1.84 -2.32
N ALA A 131 -2.49 -1.76 -2.52
CA ALA A 131 -3.46 -1.47 -1.46
C ALA A 131 -3.40 -2.54 -0.35
N ASP A 132 -3.38 -3.82 -0.73
CA ASP A 132 -3.21 -4.94 0.20
C ASP A 132 -1.92 -4.83 1.02
N ALA A 133 -0.82 -4.44 0.36
CA ALA A 133 0.47 -4.26 1.00
C ALA A 133 0.48 -3.14 2.06
N VAL A 134 -0.41 -2.15 1.96
CA VAL A 134 -0.50 -1.01 2.89
C VAL A 134 -1.74 -1.04 3.79
N ARG A 135 -2.49 -2.14 3.80
CA ARG A 135 -3.71 -2.25 4.61
C ARG A 135 -3.44 -1.97 6.09
N MET A 136 -4.17 -1.00 6.64
CA MET A 136 -4.09 -0.56 8.04
C MET A 136 -5.35 -1.00 8.78
N GLY A 137 -5.41 -2.28 9.16
CA GLY A 137 -6.50 -2.85 9.96
C GLY A 137 -7.35 -3.87 9.23
N LEU A 138 -8.40 -4.32 9.91
CA LEU A 138 -9.36 -5.28 9.38
C LEU A 138 -10.56 -4.53 8.77
N PRO A 139 -11.07 -4.97 7.61
CA PRO A 139 -12.26 -4.36 7.03
C PRO A 139 -13.46 -4.53 7.98
N PRO A 140 -14.40 -3.57 7.97
CA PRO A 140 -15.59 -3.64 8.81
C PRO A 140 -16.44 -4.85 8.41
N ARG A 141 -17.08 -5.48 9.41
CA ARG A 141 -17.96 -6.64 9.18
C ARG A 141 -19.27 -6.24 8.49
N THR A 142 -19.76 -5.05 8.80
CA THR A 142 -20.97 -4.48 8.21
C THR A 142 -20.56 -3.33 7.31
N PHE A 143 -20.92 -3.39 6.04
CA PHE A 143 -20.59 -2.38 5.04
C PHE A 143 -21.65 -2.36 3.93
N THR A 144 -21.74 -1.21 3.25
CA THR A 144 -22.49 -1.07 2.00
C THR A 144 -21.63 -1.59 0.84
N PRO A 145 -22.07 -2.59 0.06
CA PRO A 145 -21.31 -3.07 -1.10
C PRO A 145 -21.25 -1.97 -2.17
N LEU A 146 -20.08 -1.84 -2.80
CA LEU A 146 -19.84 -0.96 -3.93
C LEU A 146 -19.72 -1.81 -5.19
N GLU A 147 -20.71 -1.68 -6.08
CA GLU A 147 -20.78 -2.34 -7.38
C GLU A 147 -20.74 -1.28 -8.48
N ALA A 148 -20.02 -1.55 -9.56
CA ALA A 148 -19.83 -0.56 -10.61
C ALA A 148 -21.13 -0.31 -11.42
N GLY A 149 -21.34 0.94 -11.82
CA GLY A 149 -22.53 1.39 -12.53
C GLY A 149 -23.61 1.95 -11.62
N GLU A 150 -23.61 1.60 -10.34
CA GLU A 150 -24.58 2.09 -9.36
C GLU A 150 -24.03 3.26 -8.52
N GLY A 151 -24.96 4.08 -8.01
CA GLY A 151 -24.65 5.02 -6.93
C GLY A 151 -24.90 4.34 -5.59
N ALA A 152 -24.08 4.64 -4.59
CA ALA A 152 -24.27 4.17 -3.23
C ALA A 152 -24.45 5.36 -2.29
N GLU A 153 -25.47 5.28 -1.43
CA GLU A 153 -25.65 6.22 -0.32
C GLU A 153 -25.02 5.62 0.95
N LEU A 154 -24.07 6.34 1.52
CA LEU A 154 -23.42 5.99 2.77
C LEU A 154 -24.05 6.83 3.88
N PRO A 155 -24.67 6.21 4.91
CA PRO A 155 -25.15 6.96 6.06
C PRO A 155 -23.99 7.58 6.84
N ALA A 156 -24.27 8.55 7.71
CA ALA A 156 -23.28 9.06 8.65
C ALA A 156 -22.74 7.95 9.55
N GLY A 157 -21.41 7.86 9.65
CA GLY A 157 -20.71 6.75 10.29
C GLY A 157 -20.72 5.44 9.48
N GLY A 158 -21.25 5.45 8.26
CA GLY A 158 -21.34 4.30 7.38
C GLY A 158 -20.00 3.96 6.72
N SER A 159 -19.81 2.67 6.46
CA SER A 159 -18.68 2.16 5.67
C SER A 159 -19.15 1.49 4.39
N ALA A 160 -18.34 1.58 3.34
CA ALA A 160 -18.59 0.90 2.08
C ALA A 160 -17.33 0.23 1.54
N ARG A 161 -17.47 -0.85 0.76
CA ARG A 161 -16.33 -1.63 0.28
C ARG A 161 -16.64 -2.24 -1.08
N SER A 162 -15.63 -2.33 -1.94
CA SER A 162 -15.76 -3.00 -3.22
C SER A 162 -15.95 -4.50 -3.03
N VAL A 163 -16.86 -5.08 -3.82
CA VAL A 163 -17.07 -6.54 -3.92
C VAL A 163 -16.61 -7.11 -5.27
N GLU A 164 -16.22 -6.24 -6.22
CA GLU A 164 -15.79 -6.59 -7.58
C GLU A 164 -14.38 -6.05 -7.89
N GLY A 165 -13.35 -6.43 -7.13
CA GLY A 165 -11.98 -5.95 -7.37
C GLY A 165 -11.79 -4.45 -7.12
N THR A 166 -11.00 -3.79 -7.95
CA THR A 166 -10.74 -2.35 -7.85
C THR A 166 -11.81 -1.55 -8.59
N VAL A 167 -12.46 -0.63 -7.90
CA VAL A 167 -13.44 0.32 -8.46
C VAL A 167 -13.04 1.76 -8.18
N TRP A 168 -13.50 2.67 -9.02
CA TRP A 168 -13.32 4.11 -8.80
C TRP A 168 -14.60 4.71 -8.25
N VAL A 169 -14.46 5.43 -7.14
CA VAL A 169 -15.56 6.05 -6.43
C VAL A 169 -15.47 7.56 -6.60
N ARG A 170 -16.50 8.16 -7.21
CA ARG A 170 -16.67 9.60 -7.32
C ARG A 170 -17.65 10.09 -6.26
N VAL A 171 -17.24 11.07 -5.47
CA VAL A 171 -18.10 11.67 -4.44
C VAL A 171 -19.04 12.67 -5.08
N LEU A 172 -20.35 12.42 -5.01
CA LEU A 172 -21.39 13.30 -5.54
C LEU A 172 -21.87 14.30 -4.49
N SER A 173 -21.93 13.88 -3.22
CA SER A 173 -22.23 14.74 -2.07
C SER A 173 -21.48 14.25 -0.82
N GLY A 174 -21.28 15.14 0.15
CA GLY A 174 -20.58 14.82 1.41
C GLY A 174 -19.07 14.64 1.23
N SER A 175 -18.48 13.78 2.07
CA SER A 175 -17.07 13.42 1.99
C SER A 175 -16.83 12.00 2.48
N VAL A 176 -15.78 11.37 1.97
CA VAL A 176 -15.36 10.03 2.36
C VAL A 176 -13.87 10.01 2.68
N VAL A 177 -13.50 9.17 3.63
CA VAL A 177 -12.10 8.83 3.95
C VAL A 177 -11.90 7.36 3.63
N THR A 178 -10.73 6.98 3.15
CA THR A 178 -10.40 5.55 3.03
C THR A 178 -9.86 5.02 4.35
N GLY A 179 -10.29 3.83 4.75
CA GLY A 179 -10.08 3.31 6.09
C GLY A 179 -11.23 3.69 7.01
N GLY A 180 -11.11 3.31 8.28
CA GLY A 180 -12.12 3.59 9.31
C GLY A 180 -11.57 4.53 10.37
N PRO A 181 -12.43 5.07 11.25
CA PRO A 181 -11.98 5.78 12.44
C PRO A 181 -11.37 4.76 13.40
N ASN A 182 -10.14 4.31 13.17
CA ASN A 182 -9.41 3.57 14.19
C ASN A 182 -8.92 4.58 15.24
N ASP A 183 -9.05 4.25 16.52
CA ASP A 183 -8.56 5.08 17.64
C ASP A 183 -7.08 5.45 17.46
N GLU A 184 -6.28 4.56 16.84
CA GLU A 184 -4.87 4.81 16.54
C GLU A 184 -4.66 5.89 15.46
N GLN A 185 -5.60 6.09 14.53
CA GLN A 185 -5.51 7.11 13.48
C GLN A 185 -5.82 8.52 14.01
N ALA A 186 -6.59 8.64 15.10
CA ALA A 186 -6.81 9.93 15.75
C ALA A 186 -5.49 10.55 16.26
N GLU A 187 -4.53 9.72 16.67
CA GLU A 187 -3.21 10.18 17.13
C GLU A 187 -2.25 10.54 15.99
N HIS A 188 -2.45 9.97 14.79
CA HIS A 188 -1.49 10.07 13.67
C HIS A 188 -1.90 11.07 12.59
N GLY A 189 -3.00 11.80 12.79
CA GLY A 189 -3.57 12.74 11.85
C GLY A 189 -4.64 12.09 10.99
N ALA A 190 -5.76 12.80 10.79
CA ALA A 190 -6.86 12.31 9.98
C ALA A 190 -6.40 12.16 8.51
N ALA A 191 -6.64 10.99 7.93
CA ALA A 191 -6.43 10.79 6.50
C ALA A 191 -7.26 11.83 5.70
N PRO A 192 -6.71 12.35 4.59
CA PRO A 192 -7.37 13.42 3.85
C PRO A 192 -8.74 12.96 3.33
N ALA A 193 -9.78 13.70 3.71
CA ALA A 193 -11.12 13.44 3.21
C ALA A 193 -11.22 13.80 1.73
N THR A 194 -11.83 12.90 0.95
CA THR A 194 -12.23 13.17 -0.44
C THR A 194 -13.62 13.76 -0.43
N GLY A 195 -13.71 15.06 -0.72
CA GLY A 195 -14.99 15.77 -0.84
C GLY A 195 -15.62 15.67 -2.22
N ILE A 196 -16.71 16.42 -2.40
CA ILE A 196 -17.51 16.51 -3.63
C ILE A 196 -16.64 16.71 -4.88
N GLY A 197 -16.91 15.91 -5.91
CA GLY A 197 -16.19 15.91 -7.18
C GLY A 197 -14.84 15.19 -7.15
N GLY A 198 -14.34 14.85 -5.95
CA GLY A 198 -13.17 14.01 -5.79
C GLY A 198 -13.46 12.58 -6.23
N ARG A 199 -12.41 11.92 -6.73
CA ARG A 199 -12.42 10.51 -7.12
C ARG A 199 -11.25 9.79 -6.46
N LEU A 200 -11.47 8.55 -6.04
CA LEU A 200 -10.42 7.65 -5.56
C LEU A 200 -10.69 6.20 -5.99
N ALA A 201 -9.63 5.41 -6.11
CA ALA A 201 -9.74 3.97 -6.31
C ALA A 201 -9.83 3.24 -4.97
N ILE A 202 -10.68 2.21 -4.90
CA ILE A 202 -10.91 1.34 -3.74
C ILE A 202 -10.87 -0.10 -4.23
N GLY A 203 -9.94 -0.88 -3.68
CA GLY A 203 -9.89 -2.32 -3.91
C GLY A 203 -10.79 -3.10 -2.96
N GLU A 204 -10.82 -4.41 -3.13
CA GLU A 204 -11.47 -5.31 -2.18
C GLU A 204 -10.82 -5.23 -0.80
N ALA A 205 -9.55 -4.89 -0.67
CA ALA A 205 -8.90 -4.85 0.66
C ALA A 205 -9.17 -3.56 1.43
N ASP A 206 -9.64 -2.53 0.73
CA ASP A 206 -9.93 -1.19 1.27
C ASP A 206 -11.40 -1.05 1.64
N TRP A 207 -11.71 -0.01 2.38
CA TRP A 207 -13.08 0.44 2.59
C TRP A 207 -13.13 1.96 2.69
N LEU A 208 -14.28 2.53 2.39
CA LEU A 208 -14.62 3.92 2.62
C LEU A 208 -15.34 4.08 3.94
N TYR A 209 -15.20 5.25 4.54
CA TYR A 209 -15.95 5.70 5.70
C TYR A 209 -16.48 7.10 5.44
N ALA A 210 -17.77 7.32 5.71
CA ALA A 210 -18.42 8.62 5.57
C ALA A 210 -18.80 9.17 6.95
N ALA A 211 -18.07 10.17 7.45
CA ALA A 211 -18.34 10.73 8.78
C ALA A 211 -19.74 11.35 8.87
N ASP A 212 -20.08 12.22 7.92
CA ASP A 212 -21.34 12.96 7.87
C ASP A 212 -22.34 12.40 6.85
N GLY A 213 -22.04 11.23 6.29
CA GLY A 213 -22.76 10.64 5.16
C GLY A 213 -22.25 11.16 3.81
N ALA A 214 -22.47 10.36 2.77
CA ALA A 214 -22.02 10.69 1.42
C ALA A 214 -22.86 9.97 0.36
N LEU A 215 -23.10 10.63 -0.77
CA LEU A 215 -23.57 9.97 -1.98
C LEU A 215 -22.38 9.78 -2.92
N VAL A 216 -22.16 8.55 -3.37
CA VAL A 216 -21.06 8.23 -4.26
C VAL A 216 -21.54 7.53 -5.53
N HIS A 217 -20.78 7.67 -6.61
CA HIS A 217 -20.97 6.92 -7.85
C HIS A 217 -19.77 6.02 -8.10
N VAL A 218 -20.03 4.76 -8.43
CA VAL A 218 -19.01 3.73 -8.58
C VAL A 218 -18.86 3.39 -10.06
N VAL A 219 -17.64 3.38 -10.58
CA VAL A 219 -17.33 3.13 -11.99
C VAL A 219 -16.11 2.22 -12.10
N ARG A 220 -16.03 1.42 -13.18
CA ARG A 220 -14.87 0.54 -13.41
C ARG A 220 -13.68 1.35 -13.91
N THR A 221 -12.47 0.82 -13.72
CA THR A 221 -11.25 1.43 -14.27
C THR A 221 -11.37 1.67 -15.76
N ARG A 222 -11.87 0.68 -16.51
CA ARG A 222 -12.09 0.80 -17.96
C ARG A 222 -12.92 2.03 -18.34
N ASP A 223 -13.97 2.33 -17.59
CA ASP A 223 -14.91 3.41 -17.91
C ASP A 223 -14.29 4.80 -17.65
N VAL A 224 -13.41 4.90 -16.64
CA VAL A 224 -12.74 6.16 -16.32
C VAL A 224 -11.50 6.43 -17.16
N LEU A 225 -10.91 5.41 -17.82
CA LEU A 225 -9.71 5.58 -18.66
C LEU A 225 -9.89 6.66 -19.74
N ALA A 226 -11.09 6.76 -20.31
CA ALA A 226 -11.41 7.70 -21.38
C ALA A 226 -11.66 9.14 -20.89
N GLU A 227 -11.73 9.36 -19.57
CA GLU A 227 -12.02 10.67 -19.02
C GLU A 227 -10.77 11.55 -18.91
N ALA A 228 -10.90 12.84 -19.25
CA ALA A 228 -9.81 13.82 -19.20
C ALA A 228 -9.20 14.04 -17.79
N GLY A 229 -9.84 13.52 -16.73
CA GLY A 229 -9.38 13.61 -15.34
C GLY A 229 -8.56 12.41 -14.85
N PHE A 230 -8.56 11.29 -15.58
CA PHE A 230 -8.05 10.02 -15.06
C PHE A 230 -6.60 10.06 -14.59
N ALA A 231 -5.70 10.65 -15.38
CA ALA A 231 -4.29 10.74 -15.01
C ALA A 231 -4.06 11.51 -13.70
N ARG A 232 -4.88 12.56 -13.44
CA ARG A 232 -4.84 13.32 -12.19
C ARG A 232 -5.38 12.49 -11.02
N ASP A 233 -6.48 11.79 -11.25
CA ASP A 233 -7.10 10.93 -10.23
C ASP A 233 -6.16 9.78 -9.84
N LEU A 234 -5.49 9.16 -10.82
CA LEU A 234 -4.46 8.15 -10.59
C LEU A 234 -3.28 8.71 -9.82
N ALA A 235 -2.74 9.86 -10.23
CA ALA A 235 -1.63 10.50 -9.51
C ALA A 235 -1.99 10.83 -8.05
N ARG A 236 -3.21 11.31 -7.79
CA ARG A 236 -3.70 11.55 -6.42
C ARG A 236 -3.79 10.26 -5.63
N HIS A 237 -4.34 9.19 -6.22
CA HIS A 237 -4.41 7.89 -5.57
C HIS A 237 -3.01 7.34 -5.25
N GLN A 238 -2.04 7.47 -6.16
CA GLN A 238 -0.65 7.08 -5.89
C GLN A 238 -0.04 7.87 -4.72
N HIS A 239 -0.34 9.16 -4.63
CA HIS A 239 0.10 9.97 -3.50
C HIS A 239 -0.47 9.47 -2.17
N THR A 240 -1.77 9.19 -2.12
CA THR A 240 -2.40 8.60 -0.93
C THR A 240 -1.81 7.24 -0.59
N LEU A 241 -1.51 6.41 -1.58
CA LEU A 241 -0.90 5.09 -1.36
C LEU A 241 0.49 5.21 -0.75
N VAL A 242 1.35 6.09 -1.31
CA VAL A 242 2.70 6.33 -0.77
C VAL A 242 2.66 6.92 0.63
N GLN A 243 1.71 7.81 0.94
CA GLN A 243 1.49 8.29 2.30
C GLN A 243 1.20 7.14 3.27
N ARG A 244 0.34 6.18 2.89
CA ARG A 244 0.07 4.99 3.73
C ARG A 244 1.28 4.07 3.87
N VAL A 245 2.11 3.95 2.83
CA VAL A 245 3.40 3.26 2.94
C VAL A 245 4.25 3.93 4.01
N ASP A 246 4.41 5.25 3.93
CA ASP A 246 5.23 6.03 4.86
C ASP A 246 4.72 5.92 6.31
N GLU A 247 3.40 6.03 6.51
CA GLU A 247 2.74 5.84 7.80
C GLU A 247 3.00 4.43 8.38
N ARG A 248 2.87 3.39 7.54
CA ARG A 248 3.12 1.99 7.93
C ARG A 248 4.58 1.76 8.31
N LEU A 249 5.53 2.29 7.54
CA LEU A 249 6.96 2.18 7.83
C LEU A 249 7.30 2.91 9.13
N SER A 250 6.78 4.13 9.30
CA SER A 250 6.93 4.92 10.51
C SER A 250 6.30 4.25 11.74
N GLY A 251 5.13 3.62 11.59
CA GLY A 251 4.48 2.84 12.64
C GLY A 251 5.29 1.63 13.08
N ARG A 252 5.81 0.85 12.13
CA ARG A 252 6.73 -0.27 12.41
C ARG A 252 7.96 0.18 13.18
N ARG A 253 8.55 1.31 12.79
CA ARG A 253 9.72 1.89 13.46
C ARG A 253 9.41 2.31 14.89
N ARG A 254 8.30 3.03 15.12
CA ARG A 254 7.86 3.41 16.47
C ARG A 254 7.67 2.17 17.35
N ASN A 255 7.06 1.11 16.81
CA ASN A 255 6.87 -0.14 17.54
C ASN A 255 8.20 -0.82 17.87
N ALA A 256 9.13 -0.89 16.91
CA ALA A 256 10.46 -1.45 17.14
C ALA A 256 11.25 -0.67 18.23
N CYS A 257 11.20 0.67 18.21
CA CYS A 257 11.82 1.49 19.26
C CYS A 257 11.18 1.23 20.63
N ARG A 258 9.84 1.23 20.71
CA ARG A 258 9.11 0.93 21.95
C ARG A 258 9.48 -0.44 22.51
N GLU A 259 9.62 -1.44 21.66
CA GLU A 259 10.00 -2.80 22.06
C GLU A 259 11.44 -2.84 22.59
N LEU A 260 12.40 -2.17 21.92
CA LEU A 260 13.78 -2.08 22.38
C LEU A 260 13.88 -1.36 23.72
N ASP A 261 13.14 -0.27 23.91
CA ASP A 261 13.13 0.46 25.17
C ASP A 261 12.49 -0.37 26.29
N ALA A 262 11.40 -1.08 26.01
CA ALA A 262 10.80 -2.01 26.97
C ALA A 262 11.80 -3.12 27.38
N ARG A 263 12.56 -3.68 26.43
CA ARG A 263 13.61 -4.67 26.71
C ARG A 263 14.72 -4.08 27.58
N ARG A 264 15.18 -2.86 27.30
CA ARG A 264 16.20 -2.16 28.12
C ARG A 264 15.77 -1.98 29.58
N VAL A 265 14.49 -1.65 29.81
CA VAL A 265 13.95 -1.53 31.17
C VAL A 265 13.99 -2.87 31.91
N VAL A 266 13.55 -3.95 31.24
CA VAL A 266 13.57 -5.30 31.83
C VAL A 266 15.01 -5.76 32.12
N ASP A 267 15.94 -5.51 31.21
CA ASP A 267 17.35 -5.88 31.37
C ASP A 267 18.01 -5.09 32.51
N ALA A 268 17.73 -3.79 32.63
CA ALA A 268 18.21 -2.97 33.74
C ALA A 268 17.69 -3.48 35.09
N ASP A 269 16.42 -3.85 35.17
CA ASP A 269 15.82 -4.44 36.37
C ASP A 269 16.44 -5.81 36.71
N ALA A 270 16.69 -6.64 35.70
CA ALA A 270 17.33 -7.95 35.87
C ALA A 270 18.78 -7.81 36.38
N LEU A 271 19.53 -6.86 35.83
CA LEU A 271 20.88 -6.52 36.29
C LEU A 271 20.86 -5.99 37.73
N ALA A 272 19.91 -5.11 38.08
CA ALA A 272 19.76 -4.60 39.44
C ALA A 272 19.39 -5.70 40.45
N ARG A 273 18.51 -6.65 40.08
CA ARG A 273 18.20 -7.82 40.92
C ARG A 273 19.41 -8.73 41.10
N SER A 274 20.13 -9.03 40.02
CA SER A 274 21.33 -9.89 40.06
C SER A 274 22.44 -9.27 40.91
N SER A 275 22.67 -7.96 40.77
CA SER A 275 23.63 -7.20 41.58
C SER A 275 23.27 -7.23 43.08
N ARG A 276 21.99 -7.04 43.43
CA ARG A 276 21.53 -7.17 44.82
C ARG A 276 21.72 -8.57 45.38
N ALA A 277 21.38 -9.61 44.60
CA ALA A 277 21.57 -11.00 45.01
C ALA A 277 23.05 -11.33 45.25
N LEU A 278 23.94 -10.91 44.34
CA LEU A 278 25.39 -11.09 44.49
C LEU A 278 25.92 -10.32 45.72
N SER A 279 25.47 -9.08 45.93
CA SER A 279 25.84 -8.29 47.10
C SER A 279 25.44 -8.97 48.41
N ALA A 280 24.24 -9.56 48.48
CA ALA A 280 23.76 -10.31 49.64
C ALA A 280 24.58 -11.58 49.94
N VAL A 281 25.16 -12.22 48.91
CA VAL A 281 26.07 -13.36 49.08
C VAL A 281 27.47 -12.93 49.54
N LEU A 282 27.90 -11.71 49.19
CA LEU A 282 29.21 -11.18 49.57
C LEU A 282 29.22 -10.47 50.94
N ASP A 283 28.10 -9.88 51.37
CA ASP A 283 27.99 -9.18 52.66
C ASP A 283 28.18 -10.04 53.94
N PRO A 284 27.95 -11.37 54.03
CA PRO A 284 28.26 -12.11 55.25
C PRO A 284 29.76 -12.15 55.60
N PHE A 285 30.64 -11.76 54.67
CA PHE A 285 32.08 -11.59 54.90
C PHE A 285 32.47 -10.16 55.29
N ARG A 286 31.54 -9.19 55.27
CA ARG A 286 31.74 -7.90 55.93
C ARG A 286 31.56 -8.09 57.43
N SER A 287 32.59 -8.71 58.00
CA SER A 287 32.85 -8.83 59.42
C SER A 287 32.44 -7.53 60.12
N THR A 288 31.49 -7.65 61.05
CA THR A 288 31.15 -6.59 61.99
C THR A 288 32.41 -6.26 62.78
N HIS A 289 33.19 -5.30 62.30
CA HIS A 289 34.26 -4.71 63.07
C HIS A 289 33.57 -3.90 64.16
N ARG A 290 33.33 -4.55 65.31
CA ARG A 290 32.79 -3.93 66.51
C ARG A 290 33.82 -2.88 66.94
N PRO A 291 33.52 -1.57 66.89
CA PRO A 291 34.43 -0.59 67.45
C PRO A 291 34.39 -0.76 68.97
N GLY A 292 35.55 -1.03 69.57
CA GLY A 292 35.77 -1.00 71.01
C GLY A 292 35.97 0.41 71.52
#